data_AF-A0AAD6WGZ0-F1
#
_entry.id   AF-A0AAD6WGZ0-F1
#
_cell.length_a   1.000
_cell.length_b   1.000
_cell.length_c   1.000
_cell.angle_alpha   90.00
_cell.angle_beta   90.00
_cell.angle_gamma   90.00
#
_symmetry.space_group_name_H-M   'P 1'
#
loop_
_entity.id
_entity.type
_entity.pdbx_description
1 polymer ?
#
loop_
_entity_poly.entity_id
_entity_poly.type
_entity_poly.pdbx_seq_one_letter_code
_entity_poly.pdbx_strand_id
1 'polypeptide(L)'
;MKRVGLDTFRLSFSWSRILPKGKVSRGVNPLGVKFYNNVINELLHNGIKPLVTLLHYDPPQSLYDEYGGFLSSKIVDDFAEYADFCFKTFGDRVKYWITMNEPNGLAINGYNFGSFAPGRCSPLGNCPGGNSAVEPYVAAHNMILSHGAAVKVYKDKYQAIQKGKIGITIVSHWFLPKFNTTADRIAVSRALDFMFGWFARPITFGDYPDSMRSLVGNRLPKFTKEQSAMLKGSLDFLGLNYYTANYAESIPLTATGANLSYTDDRRLRKMEFP
;
A
#
# COMPACT_ATOMS: atom_id res chain seq x y z
N MET A 1 -25.88 2.17 8.06
CA MET A 1 -25.21 3.45 7.78
C MET A 1 -26.15 4.63 7.98
N LYS A 2 -27.24 4.76 7.21
CA LYS A 2 -28.22 5.86 7.36
C LYS A 2 -28.80 6.00 8.78
N ARG A 3 -29.25 4.90 9.39
CA ARG A 3 -29.76 4.90 10.78
C ARG A 3 -28.74 5.43 11.81
N VAL A 4 -27.46 5.21 11.55
CA VAL A 4 -26.36 5.68 12.42
C VAL A 4 -26.03 7.15 12.16
N GLY A 5 -26.44 7.71 11.02
CA GLY A 5 -26.15 9.09 10.63
C GLY A 5 -24.75 9.31 10.07
N LEU A 6 -24.16 8.30 9.40
CA LEU A 6 -22.84 8.44 8.78
C LEU A 6 -22.90 9.28 7.50
N ASP A 7 -22.01 10.26 7.34
CA ASP A 7 -21.90 11.08 6.13
C ASP A 7 -21.15 10.39 4.98
N THR A 8 -20.26 9.47 5.32
CA THR A 8 -19.33 8.82 4.37
C THR A 8 -19.21 7.35 4.71
N PHE A 9 -19.10 6.51 3.68
CA PHE A 9 -18.80 5.10 3.84
C PHE A 9 -17.57 4.72 3.04
N ARG A 10 -16.56 4.20 3.73
CA ARG A 10 -15.38 3.64 3.10
C ARG A 10 -15.63 2.17 2.74
N LEU A 11 -15.47 1.86 1.46
CA LEU A 11 -15.54 0.50 0.92
C LEU A 11 -14.33 0.22 0.03
N SER A 12 -14.10 -1.05 -0.31
CA SER A 12 -13.16 -1.42 -1.37
C SER A 12 -13.89 -2.03 -2.55
N PHE A 13 -13.33 -1.80 -3.73
CA PHE A 13 -13.60 -2.66 -4.86
C PHE A 13 -12.74 -3.90 -4.77
N SER A 14 -13.25 -5.00 -5.32
CA SER A 14 -12.50 -6.21 -5.49
C SER A 14 -12.06 -6.32 -6.93
N TRP A 15 -10.74 -6.25 -7.14
CA TRP A 15 -10.15 -6.26 -8.47
C TRP A 15 -10.56 -7.54 -9.22
N SER A 16 -10.44 -8.71 -8.59
CA SER A 16 -10.84 -9.99 -9.19
C SER A 16 -12.35 -10.10 -9.47
N ARG A 17 -13.20 -9.36 -8.75
CA ARG A 17 -14.64 -9.31 -9.06
C ARG A 17 -14.93 -8.52 -10.32
N ILE A 18 -14.21 -7.43 -10.56
CA ILE A 18 -14.39 -6.56 -11.74
C ILE A 18 -13.66 -7.15 -12.96
N LEU A 19 -12.42 -7.59 -12.76
CA LEU A 19 -11.54 -8.20 -13.77
C LEU A 19 -11.09 -9.59 -13.30
N PRO A 20 -11.88 -10.66 -13.54
CA PRO A 20 -11.58 -12.02 -13.05
C PRO A 20 -10.24 -12.60 -13.53
N LYS A 21 -9.71 -12.09 -14.64
CA LYS A 21 -8.42 -12.48 -15.23
C LYS A 21 -7.35 -11.39 -15.06
N GLY A 22 -7.61 -10.41 -14.19
CA GLY A 22 -6.73 -9.32 -13.80
C GLY A 22 -6.62 -8.14 -14.76
N LYS A 23 -6.69 -8.40 -16.07
CA LYS A 23 -6.47 -7.38 -17.12
C LYS A 23 -7.78 -7.00 -17.82
N VAL A 24 -7.95 -5.74 -18.20
CA VAL A 24 -9.16 -5.29 -18.91
C VAL A 24 -9.28 -5.98 -20.26
N SER A 25 -8.16 -6.13 -20.96
CA SER A 25 -8.04 -6.87 -22.22
C SER A 25 -8.51 -8.33 -22.16
N ARG A 26 -8.62 -8.92 -20.96
CA ARG A 26 -9.08 -10.31 -20.74
C ARG A 26 -10.52 -10.41 -20.29
N GLY A 27 -11.27 -9.31 -20.37
CA GLY A 27 -12.70 -9.28 -20.11
C GLY A 27 -13.06 -8.69 -18.76
N VAL A 28 -14.13 -7.89 -18.78
CA VAL A 28 -14.76 -7.29 -17.61
C VAL A 28 -15.93 -8.17 -17.18
N ASN A 29 -16.14 -8.32 -15.88
CA ASN A 29 -17.34 -8.94 -15.34
C ASN A 29 -18.47 -7.89 -15.17
N PRO A 30 -19.49 -7.89 -16.05
CA PRO A 30 -20.57 -6.90 -15.98
C PRO A 30 -21.41 -7.02 -14.69
N LEU A 31 -21.50 -8.21 -14.09
CA LEU A 31 -22.21 -8.39 -12.82
C LEU A 31 -21.44 -7.76 -11.65
N GLY A 32 -20.10 -7.82 -11.67
CA GLY A 32 -19.26 -7.12 -10.72
C GLY A 32 -19.43 -5.60 -10.81
N VAL A 33 -19.47 -5.07 -12.04
CA VAL A 33 -19.74 -3.65 -12.30
C VAL A 33 -21.14 -3.25 -11.83
N LYS A 34 -22.17 -4.06 -12.14
CA LYS A 34 -23.55 -3.82 -11.69
C LYS A 34 -23.65 -3.79 -10.17
N PHE A 35 -22.98 -4.70 -9.48
CA PHE A 35 -22.94 -4.73 -8.02
C PHE A 35 -22.44 -3.40 -7.44
N TYR A 36 -21.26 -2.92 -7.88
CA TYR A 36 -20.71 -1.67 -7.35
C TYR A 36 -21.55 -0.45 -7.73
N ASN A 37 -22.12 -0.42 -8.93
CA ASN A 37 -23.10 0.61 -9.31
C ASN A 37 -24.30 0.66 -8.37
N ASN A 38 -24.88 -0.50 -8.03
CA ASN A 38 -26.01 -0.57 -7.12
C ASN A 38 -25.63 -0.06 -5.73
N VAL A 39 -24.48 -0.48 -5.19
CA VAL A 39 -24.00 -0.01 -3.87
C VAL A 39 -23.77 1.50 -3.88
N ILE A 40 -23.11 2.04 -4.90
CA ILE A 40 -22.84 3.48 -5.02
C ILE A 40 -24.14 4.27 -5.13
N ASN A 41 -25.08 3.82 -5.96
CA ASN A 41 -26.37 4.49 -6.13
C ASN A 41 -27.17 4.49 -4.83
N GLU A 42 -27.18 3.37 -4.10
CA GLU A 42 -27.88 3.26 -2.82
C GLU A 42 -27.25 4.16 -1.75
N LEU A 43 -25.91 4.22 -1.68
CA LEU A 43 -25.21 5.14 -0.76
C LEU A 43 -25.62 6.60 -1.04
N LEU A 44 -25.55 7.02 -2.30
CA LEU A 44 -25.88 8.39 -2.70
C LEU A 44 -27.36 8.73 -2.52
N HIS A 45 -28.27 7.80 -2.82
CA HIS A 45 -29.70 7.96 -2.57
C HIS A 45 -29.99 8.23 -1.08
N ASN A 46 -29.16 7.68 -0.21
CA ASN A 46 -29.24 7.88 1.23
C ASN A 46 -28.36 9.03 1.76
N GLY A 47 -27.80 9.86 0.88
CA GLY A 47 -26.96 11.01 1.25
C GLY A 47 -25.56 10.66 1.74
N ILE A 48 -25.12 9.41 1.57
CA ILE A 48 -23.84 8.90 2.08
C ILE A 48 -22.81 8.94 0.95
N LYS A 49 -21.67 9.61 1.19
CA LYS A 49 -20.59 9.74 0.21
C LYS A 49 -19.76 8.44 0.15
N PRO A 50 -19.55 7.83 -1.03
CA PRO A 50 -18.65 6.70 -1.16
C PRO A 50 -17.18 7.17 -1.14
N LEU A 51 -16.38 6.57 -0.26
CA LEU A 51 -14.92 6.65 -0.24
C LEU A 51 -14.35 5.30 -0.68
N VAL A 52 -13.91 5.20 -1.93
CA VAL A 52 -13.59 3.90 -2.54
C VAL A 52 -12.10 3.61 -2.48
N THR A 53 -11.74 2.45 -1.94
CA THR A 53 -10.40 1.86 -2.02
C THR A 53 -10.31 0.94 -3.24
N LEU A 54 -9.35 1.16 -4.13
CA LEU A 54 -9.18 0.34 -5.33
C LEU A 54 -8.56 -1.02 -5.03
N LEU A 55 -7.60 -1.09 -4.10
CA LEU A 55 -6.99 -2.35 -3.67
C LEU A 55 -6.97 -2.48 -2.15
N HIS A 56 -7.50 -3.60 -1.65
CA HIS A 56 -7.47 -3.93 -0.23
C HIS A 56 -6.97 -5.36 -0.04
N TYR A 57 -5.68 -5.56 -0.30
CA TYR A 57 -4.95 -6.83 -0.19
C TYR A 57 -5.42 -7.95 -1.14
N ASP A 58 -6.22 -7.63 -2.15
CA ASP A 58 -6.87 -8.61 -3.01
C ASP A 58 -6.50 -8.51 -4.51
N PRO A 59 -5.20 -8.46 -4.87
CA PRO A 59 -4.82 -8.55 -6.27
C PRO A 59 -5.26 -9.91 -6.86
N PRO A 60 -5.70 -9.97 -8.13
CA PRO A 60 -6.16 -11.21 -8.74
C PRO A 60 -5.07 -12.29 -8.78
N GLN A 61 -5.42 -13.51 -8.36
CA GLN A 61 -4.51 -14.67 -8.38
C GLN A 61 -3.88 -14.89 -9.75
N SER A 62 -4.62 -14.65 -10.84
CA SER A 62 -4.11 -14.79 -12.21
C SER A 62 -2.88 -13.93 -12.51
N LEU A 63 -2.75 -12.75 -11.87
CA LEU A 63 -1.56 -11.89 -12.03
C LEU A 63 -0.38 -12.41 -11.20
N TYR A 64 -0.68 -13.02 -10.04
CA TYR A 64 0.33 -13.72 -9.26
C TYR A 64 0.85 -14.95 -10.00
N ASP A 65 -0.02 -15.77 -10.59
CA ASP A 65 0.37 -16.96 -11.35
C ASP A 65 1.18 -16.59 -12.60
N GLU A 66 0.86 -15.47 -13.25
CA GLU A 66 1.52 -15.05 -14.50
C GLU A 66 2.93 -14.49 -14.26
N TYR A 67 3.13 -13.71 -13.20
CA TYR A 67 4.41 -13.01 -12.99
C TYR A 67 4.77 -12.72 -11.53
N GLY A 68 4.07 -13.29 -10.56
CA GLY A 68 4.33 -13.10 -9.13
C GLY A 68 3.71 -11.85 -8.53
N GLY A 69 2.75 -11.21 -9.21
CA GLY A 69 2.00 -10.06 -8.68
C GLY A 69 2.93 -8.89 -8.38
N PHE A 70 2.92 -8.40 -7.13
CA PHE A 70 3.76 -7.27 -6.72
C PHE A 70 5.28 -7.53 -6.75
N LEU A 71 5.73 -8.76 -6.98
CA LEU A 71 7.16 -9.02 -7.21
C LEU A 71 7.63 -8.64 -8.63
N SER A 72 6.70 -8.33 -9.55
CA SER A 72 7.03 -7.88 -10.91
C SER A 72 6.61 -6.44 -11.14
N SER A 73 7.40 -5.70 -11.91
CA SER A 73 7.05 -4.35 -12.38
C SER A 73 5.83 -4.32 -13.30
N LYS A 74 5.46 -5.46 -13.92
CA LYS A 74 4.26 -5.58 -14.77
C LYS A 74 2.97 -5.21 -14.05
N ILE A 75 2.91 -5.40 -12.73
CA ILE A 75 1.74 -5.05 -11.91
C ILE A 75 1.42 -3.55 -11.93
N VAL A 76 2.41 -2.70 -12.24
CA VAL A 76 2.25 -1.24 -12.26
C VAL A 76 1.26 -0.86 -13.35
N ASP A 77 1.46 -1.37 -14.57
CA ASP A 77 0.60 -1.09 -15.71
C ASP A 77 -0.78 -1.75 -15.56
N ASP A 78 -0.81 -3.01 -15.12
CA ASP A 78 -2.08 -3.73 -14.90
C ASP A 78 -2.95 -3.04 -13.82
N PHE A 79 -2.33 -2.53 -12.75
CA PHE A 79 -3.05 -1.75 -11.74
C PHE A 79 -3.52 -0.39 -12.26
N ALA A 80 -2.69 0.29 -13.07
CA ALA A 80 -3.08 1.55 -13.70
C ALA A 80 -4.26 1.36 -14.67
N GLU A 81 -4.27 0.28 -15.46
CA GLU A 81 -5.38 -0.07 -16.37
C GLU A 81 -6.66 -0.37 -15.59
N TYR A 82 -6.54 -1.14 -14.49
CA TYR A 82 -7.66 -1.40 -13.57
C TYR A 82 -8.21 -0.11 -12.94
N ALA A 83 -7.33 0.79 -12.49
CA ALA A 83 -7.71 2.07 -11.92
C ALA A 83 -8.40 2.96 -12.98
N ASP A 84 -7.85 3.05 -14.19
CA ASP A 84 -8.42 3.76 -15.35
C ASP A 84 -9.85 3.29 -15.63
N PHE A 85 -10.05 1.97 -15.67
CA PHE A 85 -11.37 1.37 -15.83
C PHE A 85 -12.33 1.79 -14.70
N CYS A 86 -11.90 1.75 -13.45
CA CYS A 86 -12.73 2.14 -12.30
C CYS A 86 -13.09 3.63 -12.35
N PHE A 87 -12.13 4.52 -12.66
CA PHE A 87 -12.38 5.96 -12.77
C PHE A 87 -13.37 6.26 -13.88
N LYS A 88 -13.22 5.64 -15.05
CA LYS A 88 -14.14 5.78 -16.18
C LYS A 88 -15.56 5.31 -15.83
N THR A 89 -15.67 4.21 -15.11
CA THR A 89 -16.95 3.52 -14.87
C THR A 89 -17.75 4.11 -13.71
N PHE A 90 -17.08 4.59 -12.66
CA PHE A 90 -17.74 4.99 -11.41
C PHE A 90 -17.43 6.43 -10.97
N GLY A 91 -16.45 7.10 -11.58
CA GLY A 91 -15.97 8.42 -11.16
C GLY A 91 -16.92 9.58 -11.45
N ASP A 92 -17.98 9.34 -12.22
CA ASP A 92 -19.12 10.26 -12.34
C ASP A 92 -19.78 10.51 -10.97
N ARG A 93 -19.81 9.48 -10.10
CA ARG A 93 -20.45 9.47 -8.77
C ARG A 93 -19.45 9.39 -7.61
N VAL A 94 -18.35 8.66 -7.75
CA VAL A 94 -17.32 8.52 -6.70
C VAL A 94 -16.35 9.69 -6.76
N LYS A 95 -16.26 10.45 -5.65
CA LYS A 95 -15.43 11.66 -5.55
C LYS A 95 -14.22 11.53 -4.64
N TYR A 96 -14.06 10.41 -3.94
CA TYR A 96 -12.89 10.15 -3.10
C TYR A 96 -12.35 8.75 -3.38
N TRP A 97 -11.12 8.70 -3.85
CA TRP A 97 -10.42 7.49 -4.23
C TRP A 97 -9.22 7.25 -3.32
N ILE A 98 -9.07 6.03 -2.84
CA ILE A 98 -7.87 5.53 -2.17
C ILE A 98 -7.28 4.49 -3.11
N THR A 99 -6.03 4.65 -3.55
CA THR A 99 -5.40 3.66 -4.43
C THR A 99 -5.26 2.32 -3.72
N MET A 100 -4.66 2.32 -2.53
CA MET A 100 -4.32 1.10 -1.79
C MET A 100 -4.57 1.31 -0.30
N ASN A 101 -5.09 0.29 0.36
CA ASN A 101 -5.09 0.20 1.81
C ASN A 101 -3.78 -0.42 2.30
N GLU A 102 -3.09 0.30 3.20
CA GLU A 102 -1.98 -0.21 4.01
C GLU A 102 -0.94 -1.03 3.23
N PRO A 103 -0.38 -0.50 2.12
CA PRO A 103 0.57 -1.26 1.33
C PRO A 103 1.82 -1.66 2.14
N ASN A 104 2.16 -0.91 3.19
CA ASN A 104 3.18 -1.29 4.17
C ASN A 104 2.79 -2.55 4.96
N GLY A 105 1.53 -2.66 5.37
CA GLY A 105 1.00 -3.87 6.00
C GLY A 105 1.07 -5.08 5.07
N LEU A 106 0.73 -4.93 3.79
CA LEU A 106 0.86 -6.02 2.81
C LEU A 106 2.31 -6.41 2.54
N ALA A 107 3.22 -5.43 2.40
CA ALA A 107 4.64 -5.70 2.19
C ALA A 107 5.25 -6.50 3.37
N ILE A 108 4.87 -6.15 4.61
CA ILE A 108 5.35 -6.83 5.81
C ILE A 108 4.70 -8.21 5.97
N ASN A 109 3.37 -8.29 5.98
CA ASN A 109 2.68 -9.54 6.28
C ASN A 109 2.68 -10.53 5.11
N GLY A 110 2.69 -10.04 3.87
CA GLY A 110 2.67 -10.88 2.67
C GLY A 110 4.04 -11.38 2.21
N TYR A 111 5.12 -10.64 2.50
CA TYR A 111 6.46 -10.91 1.95
C TYR A 111 7.60 -10.95 3.00
N ASN A 112 7.36 -10.55 4.26
CA ASN A 112 8.34 -10.69 5.34
C ASN A 112 7.95 -11.80 6.31
N PHE A 113 6.74 -11.74 6.87
CA PHE A 113 6.24 -12.77 7.80
C PHE A 113 5.49 -13.91 7.10
N GLY A 114 4.97 -13.67 5.90
CA GLY A 114 4.14 -14.62 5.16
C GLY A 114 2.84 -15.02 5.87
N SER A 115 2.35 -14.20 6.79
CA SER A 115 1.09 -14.42 7.49
C SER A 115 -0.14 -14.07 6.64
N PHE A 116 0.01 -13.20 5.63
CA PHE A 116 -1.02 -12.85 4.65
C PHE A 116 -0.65 -13.40 3.27
N ALA A 117 -1.63 -13.55 2.37
CA ALA A 117 -1.35 -13.88 0.98
C ALA A 117 -0.37 -12.85 0.36
N PRO A 118 0.59 -13.27 -0.49
CA PRO A 118 0.78 -14.63 -1.03
C PRO A 118 1.53 -15.61 -0.09
N GLY A 119 1.81 -15.22 1.15
CA GLY A 119 2.37 -16.10 2.18
C GLY A 119 3.86 -16.37 2.00
N ARG A 120 4.63 -15.35 1.59
CA ARG A 120 6.06 -15.50 1.30
C ARG A 120 6.94 -15.02 2.44
N CYS A 121 7.98 -15.79 2.75
CA CYS A 121 9.03 -15.43 3.70
C CYS A 121 10.28 -16.29 3.49
N SER A 122 11.40 -15.92 4.13
CA SER A 122 12.63 -16.69 4.13
C SER A 122 12.44 -18.09 4.77
N PRO A 123 13.30 -19.09 4.46
CA PRO A 123 13.14 -20.49 4.91
C PRO A 123 13.06 -20.72 6.43
N LEU A 124 13.48 -19.75 7.24
CA LEU A 124 13.29 -19.81 8.70
C LEU A 124 11.83 -19.60 9.14
N GLY A 125 10.93 -19.20 8.24
CA GLY A 125 9.50 -19.17 8.47
C GLY A 125 8.75 -20.31 7.79
N ASN A 126 7.52 -20.57 8.22
CA ASN A 126 6.65 -21.65 7.70
C ASN A 126 6.01 -21.31 6.33
N CYS A 127 6.75 -20.67 5.44
CA CYS A 127 6.25 -20.22 4.13
C CYS A 127 6.61 -21.21 3.01
N PRO A 128 5.81 -21.31 1.93
CA PRO A 128 6.13 -22.13 0.76
C PRO A 128 7.41 -21.69 0.02
N GLY A 129 7.86 -20.46 0.25
CA GLY A 129 9.09 -19.89 -0.28
C GLY A 129 9.09 -18.36 -0.14
N GLY A 130 10.21 -17.74 -0.49
CA GLY A 130 10.36 -16.29 -0.42
C GLY A 130 11.73 -15.85 0.08
N ASN A 131 11.89 -14.54 0.19
CA ASN A 131 13.09 -13.94 0.76
C ASN A 131 12.71 -12.65 1.51
N SER A 132 12.58 -12.76 2.83
CA SER A 132 12.21 -11.66 3.74
C SER A 132 13.21 -10.50 3.74
N ALA A 133 14.43 -10.70 3.22
CA ALA A 133 15.45 -9.66 3.09
C ALA A 133 15.27 -8.78 1.83
N VAL A 134 14.51 -9.24 0.83
CA VAL A 134 14.45 -8.62 -0.52
C VAL A 134 13.02 -8.37 -0.96
N GLU A 135 12.16 -9.38 -0.87
CA GLU A 135 10.81 -9.34 -1.43
C GLU A 135 9.90 -8.25 -0.84
N PRO A 136 9.95 -7.93 0.47
CA PRO A 136 9.19 -6.79 1.00
C PRO A 136 9.54 -5.47 0.30
N TYR A 137 10.81 -5.27 -0.04
CA TYR A 137 11.29 -4.05 -0.71
C TYR A 137 10.92 -4.00 -2.18
N VAL A 138 10.98 -5.13 -2.89
CA VAL A 138 10.52 -5.24 -4.28
C VAL A 138 9.02 -5.01 -4.37
N ALA A 139 8.25 -5.69 -3.50
CA ALA A 139 6.80 -5.55 -3.45
C ALA A 139 6.39 -4.11 -3.13
N ALA A 140 6.96 -3.52 -2.07
CA ALA A 140 6.68 -2.13 -1.71
C ALA A 140 7.03 -1.16 -2.83
N HIS A 141 8.14 -1.36 -3.53
CA HIS A 141 8.54 -0.51 -4.65
C HIS A 141 7.51 -0.53 -5.78
N ASN A 142 7.06 -1.72 -6.19
CA ASN A 142 6.03 -1.85 -7.22
C ASN A 142 4.68 -1.31 -6.73
N MET A 143 4.30 -1.49 -5.47
CA MET A 143 3.07 -0.89 -4.91
C MET A 143 3.11 0.65 -4.94
N ILE A 144 4.25 1.26 -4.61
CA ILE A 144 4.44 2.71 -4.67
C ILE A 144 4.32 3.20 -6.11
N LEU A 145 4.95 2.52 -7.07
CA LEU A 145 4.85 2.85 -8.49
C LEU A 145 3.42 2.67 -9.03
N SER A 146 2.73 1.58 -8.65
CA SER A 146 1.31 1.36 -8.96
C SER A 146 0.43 2.51 -8.45
N HIS A 147 0.66 2.97 -7.22
CA HIS A 147 -0.03 4.16 -6.69
C HIS A 147 0.25 5.40 -7.54
N GLY A 148 1.52 5.73 -7.82
CA GLY A 148 1.89 6.89 -8.61
C GLY A 148 1.29 6.87 -10.02
N ALA A 149 1.31 5.70 -10.68
CA ALA A 149 0.72 5.50 -12.00
C ALA A 149 -0.80 5.72 -12.00
N ALA A 150 -1.52 5.15 -11.02
CA ALA A 150 -2.96 5.34 -10.89
C ALA A 150 -3.34 6.81 -10.59
N VAL A 151 -2.55 7.50 -9.75
CA VAL A 151 -2.77 8.92 -9.46
C VAL A 151 -2.52 9.77 -10.70
N LYS A 152 -1.44 9.50 -11.45
CA LYS A 152 -1.16 10.18 -12.70
C LYS A 152 -2.33 10.03 -13.69
N VAL A 153 -2.84 8.81 -13.86
CA VAL A 153 -4.04 8.55 -14.70
C VAL A 153 -5.23 9.39 -14.22
N TYR A 154 -5.50 9.42 -12.91
CA TYR A 154 -6.62 10.18 -12.36
C TYR A 154 -6.48 11.69 -12.61
N LYS A 155 -5.33 12.27 -12.28
CA LYS A 155 -5.08 13.71 -12.39
C LYS A 155 -5.10 14.17 -13.85
N ASP A 156 -4.48 13.40 -14.75
CA ASP A 156 -4.36 13.78 -16.16
C ASP A 156 -5.69 13.65 -16.91
N LYS A 157 -6.46 12.58 -16.66
CA LYS A 157 -7.64 12.25 -17.48
C LYS A 157 -8.98 12.62 -16.84
N TYR A 158 -9.08 12.58 -15.51
CA TYR A 158 -10.38 12.54 -14.83
C TYR A 158 -10.61 13.67 -13.84
N GLN A 159 -9.60 14.14 -13.12
CA GLN A 159 -9.78 15.05 -11.99
C GLN A 159 -10.45 16.37 -12.39
N ALA A 160 -10.07 16.97 -13.53
CA ALA A 160 -10.66 18.21 -14.01
C ALA A 160 -12.18 18.08 -14.30
N ILE A 161 -12.61 16.91 -14.80
CA ILE A 161 -14.00 16.66 -15.22
C ILE A 161 -14.83 16.13 -14.05
N GLN A 162 -14.30 15.14 -13.33
CA GLN A 162 -14.99 14.44 -12.25
C GLN A 162 -14.94 15.19 -10.92
N LYS A 163 -13.97 16.11 -10.74
CA LYS A 163 -13.78 16.96 -9.55
C LYS A 163 -13.65 16.17 -8.25
N GLY A 164 -13.12 14.95 -8.31
CA GLY A 164 -12.81 14.16 -7.12
C GLY A 164 -11.37 14.34 -6.64
N LYS A 165 -11.06 13.66 -5.55
CA LYS A 165 -9.74 13.63 -4.91
C LYS A 165 -9.22 12.20 -4.85
N ILE A 166 -7.92 12.03 -4.97
CA ILE A 166 -7.26 10.73 -4.88
C ILE A 166 -6.13 10.75 -3.85
N GLY A 167 -6.00 9.67 -3.11
CA GLY A 167 -5.00 9.50 -2.07
C GLY A 167 -4.61 8.05 -1.87
N ILE A 168 -3.88 7.81 -0.78
CA ILE A 168 -3.50 6.47 -0.32
C ILE A 168 -3.83 6.37 1.17
N THR A 169 -4.06 5.15 1.67
CA THR A 169 -4.18 4.92 3.12
C THR A 169 -2.98 4.14 3.60
N ILE A 170 -2.26 4.67 4.59
CA ILE A 170 -1.08 4.03 5.19
C ILE A 170 -1.42 3.73 6.66
N VAL A 171 -1.10 2.55 7.15
CA VAL A 171 -1.18 2.27 8.60
C VAL A 171 0.07 2.78 9.27
N SER A 172 -0.09 3.42 10.42
CA SER A 172 1.04 3.75 11.28
C SER A 172 0.68 3.52 12.73
N HIS A 173 1.64 2.99 13.47
CA HIS A 173 1.59 3.04 14.92
C HIS A 173 2.33 4.30 15.38
N TRP A 174 1.96 4.80 16.56
CA TRP A 174 2.82 5.76 17.24
C TRP A 174 3.96 5.00 17.96
N PHE A 175 5.12 5.64 18.09
CA PHE A 175 6.26 5.03 18.76
C PHE A 175 6.81 5.95 19.86
N LEU A 176 7.05 5.37 21.03
CA LEU A 176 7.75 6.01 22.15
C LEU A 176 9.06 5.29 22.43
N PRO A 177 10.11 5.98 22.92
CA PRO A 177 11.35 5.30 23.28
C PRO A 177 11.11 4.42 24.51
N LYS A 178 11.64 3.20 24.53
CA LYS A 178 11.48 2.31 25.69
C LYS A 178 12.20 2.87 26.92
N PHE A 179 13.43 3.35 26.71
CA PHE A 179 14.25 4.00 27.72
C PHE A 179 14.55 5.44 27.30
N ASN A 180 14.77 6.33 28.28
CA ASN A 180 15.13 7.72 28.01
C ASN A 180 16.61 7.86 27.60
N THR A 181 16.98 7.25 26.47
CA THR A 181 18.33 7.30 25.90
C THR A 181 18.30 7.89 24.49
N THR A 182 19.42 8.44 24.04
CA THR A 182 19.56 8.91 22.65
C THR A 182 19.36 7.79 21.64
N ALA A 183 19.84 6.57 21.95
CA ALA A 183 19.71 5.41 21.07
C ALA A 183 18.25 5.05 20.80
N ASP A 184 17.41 5.00 21.85
CA ASP A 184 15.98 4.67 21.72
C ASP A 184 15.19 5.80 21.06
N ARG A 185 15.56 7.06 21.29
CA ARG A 185 14.97 8.20 20.55
C ARG A 185 15.24 8.09 19.04
N ILE A 186 16.45 7.69 18.64
CA ILE A 186 16.75 7.43 17.22
C ILE A 186 16.00 6.18 16.73
N ALA A 187 15.82 5.15 17.57
CA ALA A 187 15.03 3.96 17.23
C ALA A 187 13.56 4.30 16.95
N VAL A 188 12.97 5.27 17.65
CA VAL A 188 11.62 5.79 17.35
C VAL A 188 11.58 6.38 15.93
N SER A 189 12.54 7.22 15.55
CA SER A 189 12.61 7.76 14.19
C SER A 189 12.75 6.65 13.15
N ARG A 190 13.61 5.64 13.40
CA ARG A 190 13.71 4.46 12.51
C ARG A 190 12.41 3.68 12.43
N ALA A 191 11.68 3.53 13.53
CA ALA A 191 10.39 2.84 13.55
C ALA A 191 9.37 3.53 12.66
N LEU A 192 9.26 4.86 12.78
CA LEU A 192 8.38 5.67 11.94
C LEU A 192 8.81 5.67 10.48
N ASP A 193 10.11 5.75 10.20
CA ASP A 193 10.64 5.69 8.83
C ASP A 193 10.32 4.36 8.15
N PHE A 194 10.57 3.22 8.82
CA PHE A 194 10.33 1.91 8.23
C PHE A 194 8.84 1.53 8.16
N MET A 195 7.98 2.10 9.00
CA MET A 195 6.54 1.80 8.99
C MET A 195 5.76 2.76 8.11
N PHE A 196 5.87 4.07 8.35
CA PHE A 196 5.11 5.12 7.69
C PHE A 196 5.91 5.80 6.58
N GLY A 197 7.12 6.24 6.90
CA GLY A 197 8.01 6.96 5.97
C GLY A 197 8.34 6.16 4.71
N TRP A 198 8.35 4.83 4.80
CA TRP A 198 8.66 3.91 3.71
C TRP A 198 7.76 4.13 2.49
N PHE A 199 6.49 4.47 2.71
CA PHE A 199 5.54 4.82 1.63
C PHE A 199 5.28 6.31 1.57
N ALA A 200 5.16 7.00 2.71
CA ALA A 200 4.82 8.41 2.75
C ALA A 200 5.93 9.30 2.14
N ARG A 201 7.21 8.96 2.34
CA ARG A 201 8.33 9.79 1.87
C ARG A 201 8.50 9.74 0.35
N PRO A 202 8.47 8.57 -0.33
CA PRO A 202 8.46 8.53 -1.79
C PRO A 202 7.33 9.32 -2.41
N ILE A 203 6.12 9.24 -1.85
CA ILE A 203 4.94 9.94 -2.36
C ILE A 203 5.00 11.46 -2.12
N THR A 204 5.70 11.90 -1.08
CA THR A 204 5.79 13.34 -0.77
C THR A 204 7.00 14.00 -1.44
N PHE A 205 8.14 13.30 -1.44
CA PHE A 205 9.44 13.87 -1.79
C PHE A 205 10.13 13.17 -2.97
N GLY A 206 9.60 12.04 -3.44
CA GLY A 206 10.14 11.29 -4.58
C GLY A 206 11.24 10.28 -4.23
N ASP A 207 11.57 10.06 -2.95
CA ASP A 207 12.52 9.03 -2.54
C ASP A 207 12.26 8.47 -1.12
N TYR A 208 12.78 7.27 -0.84
CA TYR A 208 12.71 6.59 0.46
C TYR A 208 13.45 7.36 1.57
N PRO A 209 13.11 7.14 2.86
CA PRO A 209 13.86 7.71 3.99
C PRO A 209 15.36 7.42 3.95
N ASP A 210 16.16 8.38 4.37
CA ASP A 210 17.63 8.27 4.36
C ASP A 210 18.12 7.17 5.31
N SER A 211 17.41 6.96 6.42
CA SER A 211 17.63 5.85 7.34
C SER A 211 17.48 4.50 6.64
N MET A 212 16.43 4.31 5.84
CA MET A 212 16.22 3.09 5.06
C MET A 212 17.28 2.91 3.98
N ARG A 213 17.64 3.99 3.27
CA ARG A 213 18.73 3.97 2.27
C ARG A 213 20.03 3.49 2.89
N SER A 214 20.38 4.01 4.07
CA SER A 214 21.60 3.64 4.80
C SER A 214 21.57 2.22 5.35
N LEU A 215 20.43 1.77 5.90
CA LEU A 215 20.35 0.51 6.64
C LEU A 215 20.09 -0.70 5.73
N VAL A 216 19.27 -0.53 4.70
CA VAL A 216 18.90 -1.60 3.76
C VAL A 216 19.91 -1.72 2.61
N GLY A 217 20.47 -0.58 2.17
CA GLY A 217 21.47 -0.53 1.11
C GLY A 217 20.93 -1.01 -0.24
N ASN A 218 21.68 -1.87 -0.92
CA ASN A 218 21.39 -2.31 -2.29
C ASN A 218 20.11 -3.14 -2.44
N ARG A 219 19.55 -3.67 -1.33
CA ARG A 219 18.28 -4.40 -1.35
C ARG A 219 17.06 -3.47 -1.47
N LEU A 220 17.23 -2.17 -1.19
CA LEU A 220 16.19 -1.17 -1.38
C LEU A 220 16.27 -0.59 -2.81
N PRO A 221 15.27 -0.84 -3.69
CA PRO A 221 15.33 -0.37 -5.07
C PRO A 221 15.45 1.15 -5.17
N LYS A 222 15.99 1.64 -6.28
CA LYS A 222 16.12 3.08 -6.56
C LYS A 222 15.05 3.49 -7.55
N PHE A 223 14.42 4.64 -7.30
CA PHE A 223 13.54 5.26 -8.29
C PHE A 223 14.39 5.92 -9.38
N THR A 224 13.96 5.78 -10.64
CA THR A 224 14.49 6.64 -11.71
C THR A 224 14.05 8.09 -11.50
N LYS A 225 14.63 9.03 -12.26
CA LYS A 225 14.22 10.44 -12.20
C LYS A 225 12.75 10.61 -12.57
N GLU A 226 12.28 9.87 -13.56
CA GLU A 226 10.91 9.89 -14.06
C GLU A 226 9.94 9.33 -13.02
N GLN A 227 10.30 8.21 -12.39
CA GLN A 227 9.52 7.62 -11.31
C GLN A 227 9.45 8.55 -10.10
N SER A 228 10.57 9.14 -9.69
CA SER A 228 10.64 10.09 -8.59
C SER A 228 9.75 11.32 -8.85
N ALA A 229 9.80 11.88 -10.06
CA ALA A 229 8.97 12.99 -10.48
C ALA A 229 7.47 12.63 -10.50
N MET A 230 7.12 11.43 -10.94
CA MET A 230 5.73 10.94 -10.93
C MET A 230 5.19 10.80 -9.50
N LEU A 231 6.03 10.37 -8.55
CA LEU A 231 5.62 10.14 -7.17
C LEU A 231 5.51 11.42 -6.35
N LYS A 232 6.36 12.41 -6.61
CA LYS A 232 6.43 13.64 -5.79
C LYS A 232 5.09 14.40 -5.82
N GLY A 233 4.40 14.42 -4.69
CA GLY A 233 3.08 15.05 -4.55
C GLY A 233 1.95 14.26 -5.19
N SER A 234 2.09 12.94 -5.37
CA SER A 234 1.08 12.07 -5.97
C SER A 234 -0.10 11.78 -5.05
N LEU A 235 -0.64 12.77 -4.34
CA LEU A 235 -1.88 12.67 -3.56
C LEU A 235 -2.57 14.02 -3.43
N ASP A 236 -3.87 13.99 -3.16
CA ASP A 236 -4.68 15.14 -2.73
C ASP A 236 -5.02 15.05 -1.24
N PHE A 237 -5.00 13.83 -0.68
CA PHE A 237 -5.20 13.56 0.73
C PHE A 237 -4.45 12.29 1.15
N LEU A 238 -4.20 12.16 2.45
CA LEU A 238 -3.62 10.97 3.06
C LEU A 238 -4.64 10.37 4.04
N GLY A 239 -4.97 9.10 3.86
CA GLY A 239 -5.62 8.30 4.88
C GLY A 239 -4.59 7.74 5.85
N LEU A 240 -4.83 7.88 7.15
CA LEU A 240 -4.02 7.27 8.19
C LEU A 240 -4.89 6.26 8.94
N ASN A 241 -4.56 4.96 8.81
CA ASN A 241 -5.13 3.96 9.71
C ASN A 241 -4.28 3.96 10.99
N TYR A 242 -4.91 4.23 12.12
CA TYR A 242 -4.28 4.26 13.44
C TYR A 242 -5.04 3.34 14.39
N TYR A 243 -4.29 2.52 15.11
CA TYR A 243 -4.85 1.54 16.05
C TYR A 243 -4.21 1.64 17.43
N THR A 244 -2.89 1.76 17.50
CA THR A 244 -2.15 1.68 18.76
C THR A 244 -0.80 2.40 18.69
N ALA A 245 -0.14 2.48 19.84
CA ALA A 245 1.24 2.91 19.99
C ALA A 245 2.12 1.73 20.44
N ASN A 246 3.44 1.82 20.26
CA ASN A 246 4.40 0.84 20.77
C ASN A 246 5.64 1.51 21.35
N TYR A 247 6.38 0.80 22.21
CA TYR A 247 7.75 1.15 22.54
C TYR A 247 8.71 0.70 21.44
N ALA A 248 9.74 1.51 21.21
CA ALA A 248 10.89 1.18 20.37
C ALA A 248 12.16 1.18 21.22
N GLU A 249 12.87 0.06 21.21
CA GLU A 249 14.18 -0.14 21.84
C GLU A 249 15.23 -0.33 20.75
N SER A 250 16.34 0.38 20.82
CA SER A 250 17.44 0.21 19.87
C SER A 250 18.17 -1.11 20.10
N ILE A 251 18.42 -1.87 19.04
CA ILE A 251 19.20 -3.12 19.11
C ILE A 251 20.30 -3.12 18.04
N PRO A 252 21.44 -3.80 18.28
CA PRO A 252 22.45 -4.00 17.23
C PRO A 252 21.91 -4.92 16.12
N LEU A 253 22.51 -4.85 14.93
CA LEU A 253 22.24 -5.84 13.88
C LEU A 253 22.95 -7.14 14.22
N THR A 254 22.18 -8.21 14.43
CA THR A 254 22.72 -9.54 14.76
C THR A 254 22.57 -10.55 13.62
N ALA A 255 21.68 -10.31 12.66
CA ALA A 255 21.44 -11.19 11.52
C ALA A 255 22.39 -10.91 10.35
N THR A 256 22.83 -11.97 9.66
CA THR A 256 23.67 -11.89 8.45
C THR A 256 23.19 -12.88 7.38
N GLY A 257 23.52 -12.59 6.12
CA GLY A 257 23.25 -13.49 5.00
C GLY A 257 21.78 -13.89 4.86
N ALA A 258 21.52 -15.20 4.85
CA ALA A 258 20.19 -15.79 4.65
C ALA A 258 19.19 -15.50 5.80
N ASN A 259 19.68 -15.05 6.97
CA ASN A 259 18.84 -14.76 8.13
C ASN A 259 18.36 -13.30 8.18
N LEU A 260 18.83 -12.46 7.25
CA LEU A 260 18.46 -11.05 7.21
C LEU A 260 17.00 -10.88 6.77
N SER A 261 16.31 -9.91 7.36
CA SER A 261 14.92 -9.59 7.04
C SER A 261 14.62 -8.10 7.14
N TYR A 262 13.43 -7.68 6.68
CA TYR A 262 12.91 -6.33 6.95
C TYR A 262 12.90 -5.99 8.46
N THR A 263 12.63 -6.98 9.32
CA THR A 263 12.60 -6.77 10.77
C THR A 263 13.99 -6.40 11.30
N ASP A 264 15.04 -7.08 10.83
CA ASP A 264 16.41 -6.85 11.28
C ASP A 264 16.96 -5.50 10.79
N ASP A 265 16.60 -5.08 9.57
CA ASP A 265 17.07 -3.83 8.97
C ASP A 265 16.68 -2.59 9.77
N ARG A 266 15.58 -2.66 10.50
CA ARG A 266 15.08 -1.58 11.36
C ARG A 266 15.98 -1.32 12.57
N ARG A 267 16.77 -2.33 12.98
CA ARG A 267 17.64 -2.29 14.16
C ARG A 267 16.89 -1.82 15.41
N LEU A 268 15.68 -2.33 15.61
CA LEU A 268 14.88 -2.01 16.79
C LEU A 268 13.99 -3.18 17.21
N ARG A 269 13.74 -3.30 18.51
CA ARG A 269 12.70 -4.16 19.07
C ARG A 269 11.43 -3.34 19.27
N LYS A 270 10.32 -3.81 18.71
CA LYS A 270 8.97 -3.28 18.94
C LYS A 270 8.36 -4.01 20.14
N MET A 271 7.81 -3.27 21.09
CA MET A 271 7.12 -3.83 22.25
C MET A 271 5.77 -3.14 22.46
N GLU A 272 4.74 -3.91 22.80
CA GLU A 272 3.42 -3.38 23.14
C GLU A 272 3.47 -2.67 24.49
N PHE A 273 2.53 -1.75 24.71
CA PHE A 273 2.31 -1.20 26.04
C PHE A 273 1.73 -2.29 26.95
N PRO A 274 2.10 -2.31 28.25
CA PRO A 274 1.49 -3.21 29.22
C PRO A 274 -0.01 -2.97 29.37
#